data_AF-A0A945S4Q9-F1
#
_entry.id   AF-A0A945S4Q9-F1
#
_cell.length_a   1.000
_cell.length_b   1.000
_cell.length_c   1.000
_cell.angle_alpha   90.00
_cell.angle_beta   90.00
_cell.angle_gamma   90.00
#
_symmetry.space_group_name_H-M   'P 1'
#
loop_
_entity.id
_entity.type
_entity.pdbx_description
1 polymer ?
#
loop_
_entity_poly.entity_id
_entity_poly.type
_entity_poly.pdbx_seq_one_letter_code
_entity_poly.pdbx_strand_id
1 'polypeptide(L)'
;MGFTDKRTWMQHWPVVLLGMLVAFIFLVALVTFEVKETEHAVVMTFGEPKAVSVDGATKAKLYEPGLHWKWPYPIDTVWRHDNRLQCYELKKGQVEQIQTADDYQIVVTTYVLWRI
;
A
#
# COMPACT_ATOMS: atom_id res chain seq x y z
N MET A 1 55.32 18.76 -24.75
CA MET A 1 54.13 19.06 -23.92
C MET A 1 53.02 18.13 -24.38
N GLY A 2 52.46 17.29 -23.49
CA GLY A 2 51.19 16.58 -23.72
C GLY A 2 51.28 15.12 -24.19
N PHE A 3 51.70 14.20 -23.30
CA PHE A 3 51.30 12.79 -23.42
C PHE A 3 49.85 12.69 -22.92
N THR A 4 48.88 12.64 -23.84
CA THR A 4 47.49 12.35 -23.48
C THR A 4 47.35 10.86 -23.28
N ASP A 5 47.34 10.44 -22.01
CA ASP A 5 47.09 9.06 -21.61
C ASP A 5 45.63 8.68 -21.89
N LYS A 6 45.42 7.97 -23.00
CA LYS A 6 44.11 7.45 -23.42
C LYS A 6 43.69 6.19 -22.63
N ARG A 7 44.53 5.63 -21.76
CA ARG A 7 44.30 4.30 -21.14
C ARG A 7 43.42 4.32 -19.89
N THR A 8 43.30 5.46 -19.19
CA THR A 8 42.46 5.57 -17.99
C THR A 8 40.97 5.44 -18.29
N TRP A 9 40.53 5.89 -19.47
CA TRP A 9 39.10 5.92 -19.84
C TRP A 9 38.49 4.51 -20.04
N MET A 10 39.27 3.53 -20.50
CA MET A 10 38.84 2.14 -20.65
C MET A 10 38.92 1.32 -19.35
N GLN A 11 39.72 1.76 -18.37
CA GLN A 11 39.93 1.03 -17.12
C GLN A 11 38.80 1.25 -16.11
N HIS A 12 38.14 2.42 -16.13
CA HIS A 12 37.02 2.73 -15.24
C HIS A 12 35.64 2.39 -15.81
N TRP A 13 35.56 1.91 -17.06
CA TRP A 13 34.30 1.43 -17.67
C TRP A 13 33.52 0.45 -16.77
N PRO A 14 34.15 -0.58 -16.15
CA PRO A 14 33.43 -1.49 -15.27
C PRO A 14 32.86 -0.79 -14.03
N VAL A 15 33.56 0.21 -13.50
CA VAL A 15 33.12 1.00 -12.34
C VAL A 15 31.93 1.89 -12.71
N VAL A 16 31.96 2.51 -13.89
CA VAL A 16 30.84 3.31 -14.41
C VAL A 16 29.62 2.43 -14.67
N LEU A 17 29.82 1.24 -15.25
CA LEU A 17 28.75 0.28 -15.53
C LEU A 17 28.13 -0.23 -14.23
N LEU A 18 28.94 -0.54 -13.23
CA LEU A 18 28.47 -0.92 -11.90
C LEU A 18 27.67 0.22 -11.24
N GLY A 19 28.17 1.46 -11.30
CA GLY A 19 27.46 2.62 -10.78
C GLY A 19 26.12 2.83 -11.46
N MET A 20 26.06 2.68 -12.78
CA MET A 20 24.82 2.76 -13.56
C MET A 20 23.83 1.65 -13.19
N LEU A 21 24.30 0.41 -13.03
CA LEU A 21 23.48 -0.72 -12.62
C LEU A 21 22.84 -0.46 -11.24
N VAL A 22 23.64 0.00 -10.28
CA VAL A 22 23.15 0.32 -8.93
C VAL A 22 22.13 1.45 -8.98
N ALA A 23 22.43 2.54 -9.72
CA ALA A 23 21.49 3.64 -9.90
C ALA A 23 20.17 3.19 -10.55
N PHE A 24 20.24 2.29 -11.53
CA PHE A 24 19.07 1.72 -12.19
C PHE A 24 18.19 0.92 -11.21
N ILE A 25 18.80 0.09 -10.34
CA ILE A 25 18.06 -0.65 -9.30
C ILE A 25 17.34 0.32 -8.36
N PHE A 26 18.00 1.40 -7.93
CA PHE A 26 17.35 2.42 -7.09
C PHE A 26 16.20 3.13 -7.81
N LEU A 27 16.34 3.44 -9.10
CA LEU A 27 15.26 4.02 -9.89
C LEU A 27 14.06 3.07 -9.98
N VAL A 28 14.28 1.78 -10.24
CA VAL A 28 13.20 0.79 -10.25
C VAL A 28 12.54 0.71 -8.87
N ALA A 29 13.30 0.69 -7.78
CA ALA A 29 12.76 0.68 -6.42
C ALA A 29 11.97 1.95 -6.07
N LEU A 30 12.27 3.09 -6.69
CA LEU A 30 11.56 4.35 -6.48
C LEU A 30 10.18 4.35 -7.16
N VAL A 31 10.09 3.72 -8.34
CA VAL A 31 8.89 3.69 -9.21
C VAL A 31 8.06 2.41 -8.99
N THR A 32 8.51 1.48 -8.16
CA THR A 32 7.75 0.27 -7.82
C THR A 32 7.26 0.31 -6.37
N PHE A 33 6.13 -0.35 -6.13
CA PHE A 33 5.64 -0.60 -4.78
C PHE A 33 5.00 -1.97 -4.70
N GLU A 34 5.20 -2.61 -3.55
CA GLU A 34 4.61 -3.90 -3.23
C GLU A 34 3.35 -3.71 -2.38
N VAL A 35 2.32 -4.51 -2.69
CA VAL A 35 1.08 -4.64 -1.92
C VAL A 35 1.04 -6.05 -1.34
N LYS A 36 0.94 -6.15 -0.01
CA LYS A 36 0.83 -7.43 0.70
C LYS A 36 -0.58 -7.99 0.57
N GLU A 37 -0.72 -9.32 0.67
CA GLU A 37 -2.02 -9.99 0.63
C GLU A 37 -3.01 -9.52 1.71
N THR A 38 -2.50 -9.07 2.84
CA THR A 38 -3.32 -8.59 3.96
C THR A 38 -3.69 -7.12 3.87
N GLU A 39 -3.26 -6.42 2.82
CA GLU A 39 -3.44 -4.98 2.69
C GLU A 39 -4.12 -4.64 1.36
N HIS A 40 -5.00 -3.65 1.39
CA HIS A 40 -5.49 -2.98 0.19
C HIS A 40 -4.72 -1.67 0.01
N ALA A 41 -4.25 -1.41 -1.21
CA ALA A 41 -3.58 -0.16 -1.54
C ALA A 41 -4.42 0.68 -2.52
N VAL A 42 -4.43 1.98 -2.27
CA VAL A 42 -5.01 2.99 -3.14
C VAL A 42 -3.92 3.99 -3.49
N VAL A 43 -3.71 4.24 -4.78
CA VAL A 43 -2.75 5.24 -5.25
C VAL A 43 -3.49 6.55 -5.50
N MET A 44 -3.04 7.60 -4.83
CA MET A 44 -3.50 8.97 -5.02
C MET A 44 -2.47 9.71 -5.88
N THR A 45 -2.89 10.24 -7.02
CA THR A 45 -2.07 11.07 -7.90
C THR A 45 -2.42 12.53 -7.65
N PHE A 46 -1.47 13.34 -7.18
CA PHE A 46 -1.69 14.75 -6.78
C PHE A 46 -2.85 14.98 -5.80
N GLY A 47 -3.11 14.02 -4.91
CA GLY A 47 -4.18 14.10 -3.92
C GLY A 47 -5.56 13.66 -4.45
N GLU A 48 -5.66 13.33 -5.74
CA GLU A 48 -6.87 12.72 -6.32
C GLU A 48 -6.70 11.19 -6.39
N PRO A 49 -7.70 10.40 -5.99
CA PRO A 49 -7.62 8.96 -6.13
C PRO A 49 -7.60 8.61 -7.62
N LYS A 50 -6.67 7.74 -8.03
CA LYS A 50 -6.59 7.28 -9.41
C LYS A 50 -7.90 6.55 -9.76
N ALA A 51 -8.78 7.24 -10.47
CA ALA A 51 -10.11 6.76 -10.76
C ALA A 51 -10.07 5.71 -11.87
N VAL A 52 -10.83 4.64 -11.67
CA VAL A 52 -11.17 3.67 -12.71
C VAL A 52 -12.68 3.68 -12.83
N SER A 53 -13.18 3.86 -14.05
CA SER A 53 -14.59 3.71 -14.35
C SER A 53 -14.91 2.21 -14.34
N VAL A 54 -15.52 1.74 -13.26
CA VAL A 54 -16.05 0.38 -13.15
C VAL A 54 -17.57 0.54 -13.10
N ASP A 55 -18.25 -0.02 -14.09
CA ASP A 55 -19.73 -0.06 -14.18
C ASP A 55 -20.41 1.32 -14.19
N GLY A 56 -19.83 2.29 -14.91
CA GLY A 56 -20.41 3.64 -15.04
C GLY A 56 -20.27 4.52 -13.78
N ALA A 57 -19.61 4.02 -12.73
CA ALA A 57 -19.27 4.78 -11.53
C ALA A 57 -17.76 5.00 -11.43
N THR A 58 -17.36 6.24 -11.18
CA THR A 58 -15.97 6.62 -10.94
C THR A 58 -15.55 6.12 -9.54
N LYS A 59 -14.80 5.02 -9.47
CA LYS A 59 -14.30 4.46 -8.20
C LYS A 59 -12.78 4.59 -8.12
N ALA A 60 -12.25 4.68 -6.90
CA ALA A 60 -10.81 4.63 -6.69
C ALA A 60 -10.28 3.24 -7.09
N LYS A 61 -9.16 3.18 -7.80
CA LYS A 61 -8.52 1.91 -8.16
C LYS A 61 -8.03 1.20 -6.91
N LEU A 62 -8.65 0.06 -6.58
CA LEU A 62 -8.08 -0.89 -5.63
C LEU A 62 -6.99 -1.70 -6.33
N TYR A 63 -5.80 -1.74 -5.71
CA TYR A 63 -4.71 -2.57 -6.17
C TYR A 63 -4.72 -3.90 -5.44
N GLU A 64 -4.69 -4.99 -6.22
CA GLU A 64 -4.58 -6.36 -5.71
C GLU A 64 -3.17 -6.64 -5.18
N PRO A 65 -2.98 -7.70 -4.37
CA PRO A 65 -1.65 -8.09 -3.88
C PRO A 65 -0.67 -8.33 -5.02
N GLY A 66 0.54 -7.79 -4.89
CA GLY A 66 1.57 -7.91 -5.92
C GLY A 66 2.42 -6.66 -6.10
N LEU A 67 3.31 -6.71 -7.10
CA LEU A 67 4.19 -5.62 -7.48
C LEU A 67 3.47 -4.70 -8.48
N HIS A 68 3.37 -3.42 -8.13
CA HIS A 68 2.75 -2.40 -8.96
C HIS A 68 3.69 -1.23 -9.20
N TRP A 69 3.40 -0.48 -10.26
CA TRP A 69 4.13 0.71 -10.64
C TRP A 69 3.45 1.96 -10.06
N LYS A 70 4.24 2.85 -9.45
CA LYS A 70 3.84 4.18 -8.99
C LYS A 70 4.82 5.23 -9.47
N TRP A 71 4.38 6.47 -9.60
CA TRP A 71 5.32 7.58 -9.76
C TRP A 71 6.09 7.87 -8.47
N PRO A 72 7.29 8.45 -8.57
CA PRO A 72 8.02 8.92 -7.40
C PRO A 72 7.21 9.98 -6.66
N TYR A 73 7.50 10.11 -5.37
CA TYR A 73 7.07 11.26 -4.59
C TYR A 73 7.55 12.56 -5.26
N PRO A 74 6.74 13.63 -5.38
CA PRO A 74 5.44 13.86 -4.74
C PRO A 74 4.20 13.55 -5.61
N ILE A 75 4.36 12.96 -6.80
CA ILE A 75 3.26 12.80 -7.77
C ILE A 75 2.25 11.76 -7.26
N ASP A 76 2.73 10.58 -6.88
CA ASP A 76 1.89 9.49 -6.38
C ASP A 76 2.15 9.23 -4.88
N THR A 77 1.06 9.19 -4.11
CA THR A 77 1.05 8.77 -2.70
C THR A 77 0.28 7.46 -2.58
N VAL A 78 0.89 6.46 -1.96
CA VAL A 78 0.25 5.15 -1.72
C VAL A 78 -0.39 5.15 -0.34
N TRP A 79 -1.71 5.06 -0.29
CA TRP A 79 -2.46 4.81 0.93
C TRP A 79 -2.69 3.31 1.09
N ARG A 80 -2.39 2.77 2.26
CA ARG A 80 -2.54 1.35 2.58
C ARG A 80 -3.57 1.19 3.68
N HIS A 81 -4.47 0.23 3.51
CA HIS A 81 -5.49 -0.13 4.48
C HIS A 81 -5.42 -1.63 4.78
N ASP A 82 -5.62 -2.01 6.03
CA ASP A 82 -5.61 -3.42 6.44
C ASP A 82 -6.92 -4.11 6.01
N ASN A 83 -6.80 -5.26 5.36
CA ASN A 83 -7.95 -6.06 4.90
C ASN A 83 -8.39 -7.13 5.93
N ARG A 84 -7.76 -7.17 7.10
CA ARG A 84 -8.14 -8.12 8.17
C ARG A 84 -9.47 -7.73 8.79
N LEU A 85 -10.20 -8.73 9.27
CA LEU A 85 -11.40 -8.53 10.07
C LEU A 85 -11.02 -7.75 11.34
N GLN A 86 -11.58 -6.55 11.47
CA GLN A 86 -11.44 -5.75 12.67
C GLN A 86 -12.55 -6.15 13.63
N CYS A 87 -12.18 -6.52 14.85
CA CYS A 87 -13.11 -6.81 15.93
C CYS A 87 -13.21 -5.59 16.82
N TYR A 88 -14.43 -5.10 17.02
CA TYR A 88 -14.71 -4.05 17.97
C TYR A 88 -15.66 -4.53 19.04
N GLU A 89 -15.15 -4.52 20.25
CA GLU A 89 -15.95 -4.65 21.44
C GLU A 89 -16.62 -3.30 21.71
N LEU A 90 -17.94 -3.28 21.70
CA LEU A 90 -18.66 -2.04 21.95
C LEU A 90 -18.46 -1.63 23.41
N LYS A 91 -17.99 -0.40 23.64
CA LYS A 91 -17.94 0.20 24.99
C LYS A 91 -19.33 0.42 25.59
N LYS A 92 -20.37 0.58 24.76
CA LYS A 92 -21.78 0.58 25.16
C LYS A 92 -22.40 -0.74 24.70
N GLY A 93 -22.92 -1.54 25.62
CA GLY A 93 -23.51 -2.85 25.31
C GLY A 93 -22.55 -4.04 25.40
N GLN A 94 -21.39 -3.85 26.02
CA GLN A 94 -20.40 -4.91 26.26
C GLN A 94 -20.97 -6.02 27.16
N VAL A 95 -21.84 -5.65 28.09
CA VAL A 95 -22.54 -6.57 29.00
C VAL A 95 -23.91 -5.95 29.28
N GLU A 96 -24.94 -6.36 28.53
CA GLU A 96 -26.32 -5.96 28.80
C GLU A 96 -27.07 -7.09 29.49
N GLN A 97 -27.78 -6.75 30.55
CA GLN A 97 -28.75 -7.65 31.17
C GLN A 97 -30.08 -7.43 30.50
N ILE A 98 -30.52 -8.42 29.73
CA ILE A 98 -31.79 -8.39 29.02
C ILE A 98 -32.70 -9.44 29.63
N GLN A 99 -33.96 -9.08 29.82
CA GLN A 99 -35.00 -9.99 30.26
C GLN A 99 -35.67 -10.61 29.03
N THR A 100 -35.63 -11.93 28.95
CA THR A 100 -36.34 -12.68 27.90
C THR A 100 -37.86 -12.62 28.11
N ALA A 101 -38.63 -12.91 27.06
CA ALA A 101 -40.09 -12.93 27.11
C ALA A 101 -40.65 -13.88 28.18
N ASP A 102 -39.89 -14.92 28.52
CA ASP A 102 -40.23 -15.94 29.53
C ASP A 102 -39.71 -15.59 30.94
N ASP A 103 -39.41 -14.31 31.21
CA ASP A 103 -39.01 -13.79 32.54
C ASP A 103 -37.62 -14.22 33.05
N TYR A 104 -36.81 -14.87 32.22
CA TYR A 104 -35.42 -15.16 32.56
C TYR A 104 -34.50 -13.97 32.29
N GLN A 105 -33.56 -13.71 33.21
CA GLN A 105 -32.54 -12.68 33.07
C GLN A 105 -31.25 -13.29 32.51
N ILE A 106 -30.80 -12.79 31.36
CA ILE A 106 -29.59 -13.24 30.69
C ILE A 106 -28.59 -12.10 30.54
N VAL A 107 -27.30 -12.44 30.52
CA VAL A 107 -26.20 -11.51 30.29
C VAL A 107 -25.69 -11.71 28.86
N VAL A 108 -25.75 -10.67 28.05
CA VAL A 108 -25.35 -10.72 26.65
C VAL A 108 -24.15 -9.80 26.41
N THR A 109 -23.16 -10.31 25.70
CA THR A 109 -22.00 -9.55 25.21
C THR A 109 -22.07 -9.45 23.70
N THR A 110 -22.05 -8.22 23.20
CA THR A 110 -22.08 -7.96 21.76
C THR A 110 -20.70 -7.52 21.26
N TYR A 111 -20.27 -8.10 20.15
CA TYR A 111 -19.08 -7.69 19.42
C TYR A 111 -19.45 -7.54 17.94
N VAL A 112 -18.77 -6.63 17.24
CA VAL A 112 -18.98 -6.41 15.81
C VAL A 112 -17.68 -6.69 15.09
N LEU A 113 -17.77 -7.53 14.06
CA LEU A 113 -16.69 -7.71 13.09
C LEU A 113 -17.03 -6.95 11.83
N TRP A 114 -16.08 -6.22 11.29
CA TRP A 114 -16.20 -5.64 9.95
C TRP A 114 -14.91 -5.80 9.15
N ARG A 115 -15.07 -5.69 7.84
CA ARG A 115 -14.01 -5.60 6.84
C ARG A 115 -14.45 -4.54 5.83
N ILE A 116 -13.51 -3.69 5.43
CA ILE A 116 -13.75 -2.58 4.49
C ILE A 116 -13.69 -3.08 3.06
#